data_AF-A0A5D0RV60-F1
#
_entry.id   AF-A0A5D0RV60-F1
#
_cell.length_a   1.000
_cell.length_b   1.000
_cell.length_c   1.000
_cell.angle_alpha   90.00
_cell.angle_beta   90.00
_cell.angle_gamma   90.00
#
_symmetry.space_group_name_H-M   'P 1'
#
loop_
_entity.id
_entity.type
_entity.pdbx_description
1 polymer ?
#
loop_
_entity_poly.entity_id
_entity_poly.type
_entity_poly.pdbx_seq_one_letter_code
_entity_poly.pdbx_strand_id
1 'polypeptide(L)'
;MQGTSMAAPHVSGVVALMISNGLTGVEDIRSILQDTAVDLGDSGFDNYYGYGLIDAYSAVTYSDGWEPLMVYNTDTMWNVDSVSVVNPDGSYNLQVNLASSYVFVWQDFDHDGDIGYGDLYGYYGYSGGDPDDDFPSTVSVTAGGQTEANFEFGVYIDQAYKPVENFDKVIEKKEQIIKEHYEEIK
;
A
#
# COMPACT_ATOMS: atom_id res chain seq x y z
N MET A 1 4.99 -17.90 -19.23
CA MET A 1 5.52 -18.94 -18.32
C MET A 1 4.61 -18.96 -17.10
N GLN A 2 4.00 -20.09 -16.75
CA GLN A 2 3.04 -20.22 -15.64
C GLN A 2 3.35 -21.51 -14.87
N GLY A 3 3.34 -21.45 -13.53
CA GLY A 3 3.55 -22.60 -12.65
C GLY A 3 4.09 -22.20 -11.27
N THR A 4 3.86 -23.04 -10.26
CA THR A 4 4.37 -22.84 -8.88
C THR A 4 5.89 -22.70 -8.82
N SER A 5 6.61 -23.21 -9.82
CA SER A 5 8.04 -22.99 -10.03
C SER A 5 8.45 -21.53 -10.21
N MET A 6 7.51 -20.63 -10.59
CA MET A 6 7.75 -19.19 -10.63
C MET A 6 7.40 -18.49 -9.31
N ALA A 7 6.60 -19.09 -8.42
CA ALA A 7 6.33 -18.54 -7.09
C ALA A 7 7.46 -18.82 -6.09
N ALA A 8 8.08 -20.01 -6.16
CA ALA A 8 9.21 -20.40 -5.32
C ALA A 8 10.38 -19.38 -5.32
N PRO A 9 10.88 -18.88 -6.47
CA PRO A 9 11.95 -17.89 -6.48
C PRO A 9 11.57 -16.56 -5.83
N HIS A 10 10.31 -16.12 -5.94
CA HIS A 10 9.84 -14.90 -5.27
C HIS A 10 9.93 -15.04 -3.75
N VAL A 11 9.38 -16.12 -3.19
CA VAL A 11 9.44 -16.39 -1.74
C VAL A 11 10.89 -16.50 -1.26
N SER A 12 11.75 -17.19 -2.01
CA SER A 12 13.17 -17.29 -1.64
C SER A 12 13.93 -15.96 -1.72
N GLY A 13 13.53 -15.06 -2.62
CA GLY A 13 14.08 -13.71 -2.73
C GLY A 13 13.72 -12.85 -1.53
N VAL A 14 12.46 -12.89 -1.09
CA VAL A 14 12.00 -12.21 0.13
C VAL A 14 12.73 -12.72 1.36
N VAL A 15 12.84 -14.05 1.52
CA VAL A 15 13.61 -14.65 2.63
C VAL A 15 15.07 -14.19 2.61
N ALA A 16 15.70 -14.11 1.44
CA ALA A 16 17.06 -13.60 1.33
C ALA A 16 17.17 -12.14 1.78
N LEU A 17 16.18 -11.30 1.44
CA LEU A 17 16.11 -9.91 1.86
C LEU A 17 15.89 -9.79 3.39
N MET A 18 14.98 -10.58 3.97
CA MET A 18 14.78 -10.68 5.42
C MET A 18 16.08 -11.04 6.15
N ILE A 19 16.79 -12.07 5.66
CA ILE A 19 18.09 -12.48 6.23
C ILE A 19 19.13 -11.37 6.12
N SER A 20 19.16 -10.64 5.00
CA SER A 20 20.09 -9.51 4.82
C SER A 20 19.82 -8.36 5.78
N ASN A 21 18.57 -8.20 6.23
CA ASN A 21 18.15 -7.24 7.26
C ASN A 21 18.35 -7.77 8.69
N GLY A 22 19.02 -8.91 8.87
CA GLY A 22 19.39 -9.44 10.18
C GLY A 22 18.33 -10.32 10.84
N LEU A 23 17.22 -10.62 10.16
CA LEU A 23 16.27 -11.64 10.62
C LEU A 23 16.92 -13.03 10.49
N THR A 24 16.96 -13.77 11.60
CA THR A 24 17.54 -15.11 11.65
C THR A 24 16.59 -16.06 12.36
N GLY A 25 16.67 -17.35 12.03
CA GLY A 25 15.77 -18.37 12.58
C GLY A 25 14.72 -18.80 11.56
N VAL A 26 14.73 -20.08 11.20
CA VAL A 26 13.84 -20.62 10.14
C VAL A 26 12.37 -20.53 10.56
N GLU A 27 12.08 -20.83 11.83
CA GLU A 27 10.71 -20.76 12.36
C GLU A 27 10.24 -19.31 12.53
N ASP A 28 11.12 -18.39 12.95
CA ASP A 28 10.80 -16.97 13.07
C ASP A 28 10.50 -16.37 11.68
N ILE A 29 11.36 -16.60 10.70
CA ILE A 29 11.15 -16.17 9.31
C ILE A 29 9.85 -16.76 8.76
N ARG A 30 9.56 -18.05 9.03
CA ARG A 30 8.32 -18.67 8.60
C ARG A 30 7.12 -17.99 9.25
N SER A 31 7.16 -17.73 10.56
CA SER A 31 6.04 -17.10 11.27
C SER A 31 5.80 -15.69 10.74
N ILE A 32 6.85 -14.90 10.56
CA ILE A 32 6.77 -13.56 9.99
C ILE A 32 6.10 -13.61 8.61
N LEU A 33 6.57 -14.47 7.71
CA LEU A 33 5.98 -14.63 6.38
C LEU A 33 4.50 -15.05 6.41
N GLN A 34 4.07 -15.77 7.44
CA GLN A 34 2.67 -16.20 7.61
C GLN A 34 1.81 -15.07 8.19
N ASP A 35 2.34 -14.37 9.20
CA ASP A 35 1.66 -13.28 9.89
C ASP A 35 1.50 -12.03 9.01
N THR A 36 2.44 -11.82 8.08
CA THR A 36 2.43 -10.66 7.18
C THR A 36 1.84 -10.96 5.80
N ALA A 37 1.44 -12.20 5.52
CA ALA A 37 0.82 -12.51 4.24
C ALA A 37 -0.55 -11.82 4.10
N VAL A 38 -0.84 -11.30 2.91
CA VAL A 38 -2.17 -10.79 2.59
C VAL A 38 -3.07 -11.99 2.34
N ASP A 39 -3.96 -12.24 3.29
CA ASP A 39 -4.90 -13.36 3.25
C ASP A 39 -5.73 -13.34 1.94
N LEU A 40 -5.77 -14.48 1.26
CA LEU A 40 -6.51 -14.66 0.02
C LEU A 40 -7.50 -15.81 0.18
N GLY A 41 -8.79 -15.53 -0.05
CA GLY A 41 -9.84 -16.53 0.01
C GLY A 41 -10.53 -16.58 1.37
N ASP A 42 -10.55 -17.76 2.00
CA ASP A 42 -11.19 -17.95 3.31
C ASP A 42 -10.26 -17.45 4.42
N SER A 43 -10.80 -16.78 5.44
CA SER A 43 -9.97 -16.17 6.47
C SER A 43 -9.06 -17.17 7.20
N GLY A 44 -7.77 -16.86 7.26
CA GLY A 44 -6.73 -17.65 7.88
C GLY A 44 -6.10 -18.66 6.92
N PHE A 45 -5.65 -19.81 7.44
CA PHE A 45 -5.00 -20.80 6.59
C PHE A 45 -6.01 -21.54 5.70
N ASP A 46 -5.75 -21.56 4.39
CA ASP A 46 -6.50 -22.34 3.41
C ASP A 46 -5.58 -23.24 2.55
N ASN A 47 -6.17 -24.24 1.88
CA ASN A 47 -5.39 -25.23 1.11
C ASN A 47 -4.94 -24.74 -0.28
N TYR A 48 -5.47 -23.61 -0.76
CA TYR A 48 -5.16 -23.04 -2.06
C TYR A 48 -4.12 -21.92 -1.97
N TYR A 49 -4.24 -21.01 -0.99
CA TYR A 49 -3.32 -19.87 -0.82
C TYR A 49 -2.44 -19.97 0.44
N GLY A 50 -2.68 -20.95 1.31
CA GLY A 50 -1.91 -21.09 2.54
C GLY A 50 -2.30 -19.98 3.50
N TYR A 51 -1.36 -19.11 3.87
CA TYR A 51 -1.66 -17.89 4.64
C TYR A 51 -1.93 -16.68 3.74
N GLY A 52 -1.91 -16.85 2.41
CA GLY A 52 -2.18 -15.80 1.45
C GLY A 52 -0.99 -15.43 0.56
N LEU A 53 -1.08 -14.25 -0.04
CA LEU A 53 -0.03 -13.68 -0.88
C LEU A 53 1.11 -13.13 -0.02
N ILE A 54 2.35 -13.50 -0.34
CA ILE A 54 3.53 -12.97 0.35
C ILE A 54 3.59 -11.45 0.21
N ASP A 55 3.65 -10.75 1.34
CA ASP A 55 3.98 -9.33 1.41
C ASP A 55 5.46 -9.20 1.76
N ALA A 56 6.27 -8.90 0.74
CA ALA A 56 7.71 -8.74 0.90
C ALA A 56 8.06 -7.56 1.82
N TYR A 57 7.25 -6.52 1.79
CA TYR A 57 7.48 -5.30 2.53
C TYR A 57 7.28 -5.55 4.02
N SER A 58 6.06 -5.93 4.38
CA SER A 58 5.67 -6.23 5.76
C SER A 58 6.54 -7.32 6.38
N ALA A 59 6.98 -8.32 5.60
CA ALA A 59 7.87 -9.37 6.09
C ALA A 59 9.29 -8.86 6.43
N VAL A 60 9.82 -7.92 5.65
CA VAL A 60 11.17 -7.37 5.87
C VAL A 60 11.16 -6.34 7.00
N THR A 61 10.05 -5.63 7.19
CA THR A 61 9.91 -4.56 8.19
C THR A 61 9.12 -4.99 9.44
N TYR A 62 8.88 -6.29 9.64
CA TYR A 62 8.05 -6.85 10.73
C TYR A 62 8.38 -6.34 12.15
N SER A 63 9.58 -5.80 12.39
CA SER A 63 9.97 -5.22 13.67
C SER A 63 9.42 -3.81 13.94
N ASP A 64 8.87 -3.14 12.93
CA ASP A 64 8.76 -1.67 12.94
C ASP A 64 7.31 -1.16 13.03
N GLY A 65 6.33 -2.07 13.19
CA GLY A 65 4.93 -1.72 13.33
C GLY A 65 4.16 -1.80 12.01
N TRP A 66 2.83 -1.74 12.10
CA TRP A 66 1.95 -1.80 10.94
C TRP A 66 1.86 -0.42 10.27
N GLU A 67 2.22 -0.35 9.00
CA GLU A 67 2.07 0.84 8.17
C GLU A 67 0.90 0.68 7.18
N PRO A 68 -0.18 1.47 7.31
CA PRO A 68 -1.35 1.36 6.46
C PRO A 68 -1.08 1.86 5.04
N LEU A 69 -1.69 1.19 4.06
CA LEU A 69 -1.77 1.69 2.70
C LEU A 69 -2.83 2.80 2.64
N MET A 70 -2.38 4.03 2.44
CA MET A 70 -3.20 5.23 2.45
C MET A 70 -3.69 5.57 1.05
N VAL A 71 -4.96 5.93 0.92
CA VAL A 71 -5.55 6.44 -0.33
C VAL A 71 -6.12 7.82 -0.11
N TYR A 72 -5.76 8.78 -0.95
CA TYR A 72 -6.26 10.15 -0.83
C TYR A 72 -6.53 10.77 -2.20
N ASN A 73 -7.37 11.80 -2.21
CA ASN A 73 -7.62 12.59 -3.40
C ASN A 73 -7.14 14.03 -3.24
N THR A 74 -6.81 14.65 -4.37
CA THR A 74 -6.44 16.07 -4.44
C THR A 74 -7.33 16.84 -5.39
N ASP A 75 -7.41 18.16 -5.21
CA ASP A 75 -7.87 19.05 -6.26
C ASP A 75 -6.84 19.16 -7.41
N THR A 76 -7.19 19.93 -8.44
CA THR A 76 -6.31 20.20 -9.60
C THR A 76 -5.16 21.15 -9.27
N MET A 77 -5.09 21.65 -8.03
CA MET A 77 -4.01 22.47 -7.48
C MET A 77 -3.18 21.67 -6.45
N TRP A 78 -3.33 20.34 -6.43
CA TRP A 78 -2.56 19.42 -5.59
C TRP A 78 -2.78 19.56 -4.08
N ASN A 79 -3.94 20.08 -3.66
CA ASN A 79 -4.31 20.11 -2.24
C ASN A 79 -5.11 18.86 -1.87
N VAL A 80 -4.75 18.20 -0.78
CA VAL A 80 -5.47 17.03 -0.26
C VAL A 80 -6.89 17.43 0.17
N ASP A 81 -7.90 16.77 -0.38
CA ASP A 81 -9.31 16.90 -0.02
C ASP A 81 -9.66 15.92 1.11
N SER A 82 -9.63 14.63 0.78
CA SER A 82 -9.98 13.53 1.69
C SER A 82 -8.94 12.43 1.67
N VAL A 83 -8.90 11.68 2.77
CA VAL A 83 -7.96 10.56 3.00
C VAL A 83 -8.74 9.37 3.56
N SER A 84 -8.36 8.17 3.15
CA SER A 84 -8.89 6.89 3.62
C SER A 84 -7.77 5.85 3.67
N VAL A 85 -8.10 4.64 4.10
CA VAL A 85 -7.19 3.48 4.17
C VAL A 85 -7.71 2.37 3.27
N VAL A 86 -6.77 1.62 2.70
CA VAL A 86 -7.07 0.40 1.96
C VAL A 86 -7.25 -0.75 2.94
N ASN A 87 -8.35 -1.47 2.81
CA ASN A 87 -8.67 -2.64 3.60
C ASN A 87 -7.75 -3.82 3.22
N PRO A 88 -7.63 -4.86 4.08
CA PRO A 88 -6.83 -6.05 3.76
C PRO A 88 -7.25 -6.77 2.47
N ASP A 89 -8.51 -6.65 2.06
CA ASP A 89 -9.03 -7.21 0.80
C ASP A 89 -8.72 -6.36 -0.44
N GLY A 90 -7.95 -5.27 -0.28
CA GLY A 90 -7.59 -4.32 -1.34
C GLY A 90 -8.69 -3.31 -1.68
N SER A 91 -9.86 -3.40 -1.05
CA SER A 91 -10.94 -2.43 -1.24
C SER A 91 -10.70 -1.15 -0.43
N TYR A 92 -11.32 -0.05 -0.83
CA TYR A 92 -11.28 1.19 -0.06
C TYR A 92 -12.57 1.99 -0.29
N ASN A 93 -12.87 2.90 0.64
CA ASN A 93 -13.95 3.88 0.48
C ASN A 93 -13.39 5.28 0.69
N LEU A 94 -13.32 6.07 -0.37
CA LEU A 94 -12.84 7.44 -0.34
C LEU A 94 -13.99 8.41 -0.63
N GLN A 95 -14.30 9.27 0.35
CA GLN A 95 -15.28 10.33 0.16
C GLN A 95 -14.67 11.46 -0.66
N VAL A 96 -15.15 11.69 -1.88
CA VAL A 96 -14.67 12.78 -2.76
C VAL A 96 -15.67 13.94 -2.72
N ASN A 97 -15.21 15.13 -2.33
CA ASN A 97 -16.06 16.33 -2.28
C ASN A 97 -15.89 17.23 -3.52
N LEU A 98 -15.01 16.84 -4.44
CA LEU A 98 -14.64 17.58 -5.63
C LEU A 98 -15.29 16.98 -6.88
N ALA A 99 -15.68 17.83 -7.84
CA ALA A 99 -16.26 17.38 -9.11
C ALA A 99 -15.24 16.61 -9.98
N SER A 100 -13.97 16.97 -9.85
CA SER A 100 -12.84 16.28 -10.47
C SER A 100 -11.67 16.29 -9.51
N SER A 101 -11.02 15.14 -9.35
CA SER A 101 -9.87 14.99 -8.46
C SER A 101 -8.87 13.97 -9.00
N TYR A 102 -7.62 14.10 -8.58
CA TYR A 102 -6.62 13.04 -8.73
C TYR A 102 -6.67 12.14 -7.51
N VAL A 103 -6.40 10.85 -7.68
CA VAL A 103 -6.42 9.87 -6.59
C VAL A 103 -5.08 9.14 -6.57
N PHE A 104 -4.49 9.08 -5.39
CA PHE A 104 -3.19 8.47 -5.16
C PHE A 104 -3.28 7.43 -4.04
N VAL A 105 -2.37 6.47 -4.11
CA VAL A 105 -2.15 5.45 -3.09
C VAL A 105 -0.68 5.53 -2.65
N TRP A 106 -0.46 5.58 -1.34
CA TRP A 106 0.87 5.77 -0.73
C TRP A 106 1.01 4.87 0.49
N GLN A 107 2.24 4.43 0.75
CA GLN A 107 2.60 3.71 1.96
C GLN A 107 3.99 4.20 2.37
N ASP A 108 4.16 4.53 3.64
CA ASP A 108 5.48 4.83 4.20
C ASP A 108 6.32 3.54 4.12
N PHE A 109 7.22 3.52 3.13
CA PHE A 109 8.03 2.36 2.76
C PHE A 109 9.38 2.32 3.49
N ASP A 110 9.81 3.42 4.10
CA ASP A 110 11.08 3.49 4.82
C ASP A 110 10.92 3.68 6.34
N HIS A 111 9.67 3.77 6.80
CA HIS A 111 9.28 3.91 8.19
C HIS A 111 9.83 5.17 8.86
N ASP A 112 10.01 6.25 8.09
CA ASP A 112 10.49 7.51 8.62
C ASP A 112 9.39 8.34 9.32
N GLY A 113 8.12 7.92 9.19
CA GLY A 113 6.96 8.55 9.79
C GLY A 113 6.38 9.71 8.97
N ASP A 114 6.99 10.05 7.85
CA ASP A 114 6.47 10.98 6.85
C ASP A 114 5.77 10.21 5.72
N ILE A 115 5.15 10.95 4.80
CA ILE A 115 4.75 10.43 3.49
C ILE A 115 5.54 11.26 2.47
N GLY A 116 6.61 10.66 1.97
CA GLY A 116 7.71 11.33 1.31
C GLY A 116 8.18 10.63 0.03
N TYR A 117 9.34 11.07 -0.44
CA TYR A 117 9.93 10.53 -1.65
C TYR A 117 10.20 9.03 -1.49
N GLY A 118 9.66 8.21 -2.40
CA GLY A 118 9.76 6.75 -2.34
C GLY A 118 8.50 6.05 -1.84
N ASP A 119 7.53 6.78 -1.28
CA ASP A 119 6.31 6.22 -0.66
C ASP A 119 5.11 6.11 -1.60
N LEU A 120 5.26 6.57 -2.84
CA LEU A 120 4.20 6.44 -3.85
C LEU A 120 4.01 4.96 -4.20
N TYR A 121 2.81 4.45 -3.95
CA TYR A 121 2.37 3.13 -4.39
C TYR A 121 1.80 3.14 -5.81
N GLY A 122 1.11 4.23 -6.16
CA GLY A 122 0.53 4.45 -7.49
C GLY A 122 -0.57 5.50 -7.52
N TYR A 123 -1.15 5.71 -8.70
CA TYR A 123 -2.24 6.67 -8.89
C TYR A 123 -3.24 6.23 -9.95
N TYR A 124 -4.42 6.82 -9.94
CA TYR A 124 -5.48 6.48 -10.89
C TYR A 124 -5.11 6.85 -12.32
N GLY A 125 -5.27 5.88 -13.23
CA GLY A 125 -4.88 6.02 -14.64
C GLY A 125 -3.38 5.84 -14.91
N TYR A 126 -2.63 5.34 -13.94
CA TYR A 126 -1.27 4.88 -14.16
C TYR A 126 -1.25 3.77 -15.22
N SER A 127 -0.34 3.89 -16.20
CA SER A 127 -0.26 2.98 -17.35
C SER A 127 1.02 2.13 -17.37
N GLY A 128 1.82 2.20 -16.30
CA GLY A 128 3.17 1.64 -16.24
C GLY A 128 4.23 2.61 -16.77
N GLY A 129 5.45 2.55 -16.23
CA GLY A 129 6.56 3.40 -16.68
C GLY A 129 7.12 4.25 -15.55
N ASP A 130 7.77 5.37 -15.90
CA ASP A 130 8.20 6.36 -14.93
C ASP A 130 7.00 7.27 -14.58
N PRO A 131 6.59 7.39 -13.32
CA PRO A 131 5.49 8.27 -12.92
C PRO A 131 5.76 9.76 -13.19
N ASP A 132 7.01 10.18 -13.42
CA ASP A 132 7.34 11.54 -13.90
C ASP A 132 6.96 11.77 -15.38
N ASP A 133 6.85 10.70 -16.17
CA ASP A 133 6.58 10.78 -17.61
C ASP A 133 5.07 10.96 -17.92
N ASP A 134 4.20 10.59 -16.98
CA ASP A 134 2.74 10.56 -17.15
C ASP A 134 2.02 11.36 -16.06
N PHE A 135 0.86 11.93 -16.41
CA PHE A 135 0.01 12.63 -15.45
C PHE A 135 -1.13 11.74 -14.92
N PRO A 136 -1.51 11.88 -13.64
CA PRO A 136 -2.67 11.17 -13.11
C PRO A 136 -3.94 11.52 -13.87
N SER A 137 -4.77 10.50 -14.12
CA SER A 137 -6.09 10.71 -14.72
C SER A 137 -7.05 11.31 -13.70
N THR A 138 -7.94 12.19 -14.15
CA THR A 138 -8.98 12.74 -13.26
C THR A 138 -10.10 11.74 -13.07
N VAL A 139 -10.46 11.46 -11.82
CA VAL A 139 -11.72 10.79 -11.47
C VAL A 139 -12.81 11.86 -11.40
N SER A 140 -13.94 11.62 -12.10
CA SER A 140 -15.12 12.48 -12.05
C SER A 140 -16.27 11.77 -11.35
N VAL A 141 -16.72 12.34 -10.23
CA VAL A 141 -17.82 11.80 -9.43
C VAL A 141 -19.01 12.75 -9.51
N THR A 142 -20.20 12.21 -9.77
CA THR A 142 -21.44 13.03 -9.72
C THR A 142 -21.85 13.21 -8.27
N ALA A 143 -22.39 14.38 -7.90
CA ALA A 143 -22.86 14.63 -6.53
C ALA A 143 -23.83 13.54 -6.04
N GLY A 144 -23.48 12.86 -4.93
CA GLY A 144 -24.23 11.72 -4.39
C GLY A 144 -24.06 10.39 -5.13
N GLY A 145 -23.20 10.34 -6.14
CA GLY A 145 -22.84 9.14 -6.90
C GLY A 145 -21.61 8.41 -6.35
N GLN A 146 -21.31 7.25 -6.95
CA GLN A 146 -20.11 6.46 -6.69
C GLN A 146 -19.42 6.15 -8.01
N THR A 147 -18.09 6.07 -7.99
CA THR A 147 -17.25 5.73 -9.14
C THR A 147 -16.20 4.74 -8.69
N GLU A 148 -16.00 3.68 -9.47
CA GLU A 148 -14.93 2.71 -9.25
C GLU A 148 -13.63 3.27 -9.83
N ALA A 149 -12.58 3.34 -9.02
CA ALA A 149 -11.25 3.76 -9.43
C ALA A 149 -10.27 2.63 -9.08
N ASN A 150 -9.97 1.82 -10.09
CA ASN A 150 -8.99 0.75 -9.98
C ASN A 150 -7.59 1.31 -10.22
N PHE A 151 -6.62 0.76 -9.50
CA PHE A 151 -5.22 1.12 -9.63
C PHE A 151 -4.45 -0.02 -10.30
N GLU A 152 -3.54 0.35 -11.19
CA GLU A 152 -2.47 -0.54 -11.62
C GLU A 152 -1.20 -0.13 -10.86
N PHE A 153 -0.47 -1.12 -10.34
CA PHE A 153 0.69 -0.86 -9.50
C PHE A 153 1.92 -0.54 -10.34
N GLY A 154 2.60 0.56 -10.01
CA GLY A 154 3.94 0.86 -10.47
C GLY A 154 4.92 0.56 -9.36
N VAL A 155 5.72 -0.50 -9.47
CA VAL A 155 6.75 -0.85 -8.47
C VAL A 155 7.97 0.08 -8.57
N TYR A 156 7.77 1.33 -8.99
CA TYR A 156 8.85 2.28 -9.20
C TYR A 156 9.05 3.08 -7.92
N ILE A 157 10.20 2.88 -7.28
CA ILE A 157 10.64 3.65 -6.12
C ILE A 157 11.17 4.98 -6.66
N ASP A 158 10.27 5.95 -6.84
CA ASP A 158 10.66 7.29 -7.26
C ASP A 158 11.04 8.15 -6.04
N GLN A 159 12.29 8.61 -6.00
CA GLN A 159 12.75 9.55 -4.98
C GLN A 159 12.57 11.03 -5.36
N ALA A 160 11.89 11.33 -6.48
CA ALA A 160 11.71 12.68 -7.02
C ALA A 160 10.25 13.11 -7.22
N TYR A 161 9.30 12.16 -7.32
CA TYR A 161 7.88 12.50 -7.47
C TYR A 161 7.19 12.70 -6.12
N LYS A 162 6.95 13.98 -5.78
CA LYS A 162 6.12 14.41 -4.64
C LYS A 162 5.03 15.37 -5.15
N PRO A 163 3.86 14.84 -5.55
CA PRO A 163 2.82 15.62 -6.22
C PRO A 163 2.17 16.65 -5.30
N VAL A 164 2.26 16.45 -3.98
CA VAL A 164 1.66 17.30 -2.96
C VAL A 164 2.75 17.84 -2.03
N GLU A 165 2.77 19.15 -1.77
CA GLU A 165 3.77 19.72 -0.85
C GLU A 165 3.39 19.54 0.63
N ASN A 166 2.09 19.50 0.96
CA ASN A 166 1.59 19.35 2.33
C ASN A 166 0.83 18.02 2.52
N PHE A 167 1.45 17.11 3.26
CA PHE A 167 0.89 15.80 3.63
C PHE A 167 0.31 15.76 5.05
N ASP A 168 0.20 16.89 5.76
CA ASP A 168 -0.21 16.93 7.18
C ASP A 168 -1.52 16.16 7.40
N LYS A 169 -2.51 16.34 6.52
CA LYS A 169 -3.79 15.61 6.59
C LYS A 169 -3.64 14.10 6.44
N VAL A 170 -2.71 13.64 5.60
CA VAL A 170 -2.47 12.21 5.34
C VAL A 170 -1.74 11.61 6.53
N ILE A 171 -0.71 12.29 7.03
CA ILE A 171 0.10 11.88 8.19
C ILE A 171 -0.77 11.82 9.44
N GLU A 172 -1.54 12.87 9.75
CA GLU A 172 -2.47 12.89 10.89
C GLU A 172 -3.46 11.73 10.82
N LYS A 173 -3.97 11.42 9.61
CA LYS A 173 -4.90 10.29 9.42
C LYS A 173 -4.20 8.94 9.59
N LYS A 174 -2.98 8.78 9.06
CA LYS A 174 -2.14 7.58 9.22
C LYS A 174 -1.89 7.31 10.71
N GLU A 175 -1.40 8.29 11.45
CA GLU A 175 -1.14 8.17 12.89
C GLU A 175 -2.39 7.78 13.68
N GLN A 176 -3.54 8.37 13.33
CA GLN A 176 -4.82 8.02 13.92
C GLN A 176 -5.16 6.54 13.69
N ILE A 177 -5.02 6.06 12.46
CA ILE A 177 -5.37 4.68 12.06
C ILE A 177 -4.44 3.66 12.72
N ILE A 178 -3.13 3.93 12.75
CA ILE A 178 -2.15 3.08 13.45
C ILE A 178 -2.54 2.97 14.93
N LYS A 179 -2.89 4.10 15.55
CA LYS A 179 -3.31 4.11 16.95
C LYS A 179 -4.59 3.30 17.18
N GLU A 180 -5.61 3.48 16.35
CA GLU A 180 -6.88 2.74 16.42
C GLU A 180 -6.64 1.22 16.28
N HIS A 181 -5.82 0.80 15.31
CA HIS A 181 -5.43 -0.59 15.10
C HIS A 181 -4.83 -1.23 16.36
N TYR A 182 -3.88 -0.56 17.02
CA TYR A 182 -3.25 -1.08 18.23
C TYR A 182 -4.11 -0.94 19.51
N GLU A 183 -5.17 -0.14 19.49
CA GLU A 183 -6.17 -0.11 20.57
C GLU A 183 -7.14 -1.29 20.47
N GLU A 184 -7.49 -1.74 19.26
CA GLU A 184 -8.42 -2.85 19.03
C GLU A 184 -7.83 -4.23 19.38
N ILE A 185 -6.50 -4.37 19.37
CA ILE A 185 -5.79 -5.63 19.63
C ILE A 185 -5.48 -5.84 21.13
N LYS A 186 -5.79 -4.87 22.00
CA LYS A 186 -5.57 -4.93 23.46
C LYS A 186 -6.77 -5.47 24.24
#